data_AF-A0A973QTH7-F1
#
_entry.id   AF-A0A973QTH7-F1
#
_cell.length_a   1.000
_cell.length_b   1.000
_cell.length_c   1.000
_cell.angle_alpha   90.00
_cell.angle_beta   90.00
_cell.angle_gamma   90.00
#
_symmetry.space_group_name_H-M   'P 1'
#
loop_
_entity.id
_entity.type
_entity.pdbx_description
1 polymer ?
#
loop_
_entity_poly.entity_id
_entity_poly.type
_entity_poly.pdbx_seq_one_letter_code
_entity_poly.pdbx_strand_id
1 'polypeptide(L)'
;MTTLLVGAFLIVHGLLHPGVWTAPQQPGTAAPFTPGHSWMLAAAGVRPAPAWAAALVLAWYTAVVYAVAGAGVLAGAGWWPTAALVAASSGLVLKAVWFDPWLSIGVLLDVGVITAVACSWPASVY
;
A
#
# COMPACT_ATOMS: atom_id res chain seq x y z
N MET A 1 17.91 -12.93 10.44
CA MET A 1 17.56 -12.90 9.00
C MET A 1 16.08 -12.56 8.79
N THR A 2 15.14 -13.28 9.42
CA THR A 2 13.70 -13.04 9.27
C THR A 2 13.28 -11.60 9.57
N THR A 3 13.76 -11.00 10.67
CA THR A 3 13.49 -9.60 11.03
C THR A 3 13.87 -8.62 9.90
N LEU A 4 15.04 -8.83 9.29
CA LEU A 4 15.51 -7.98 8.20
C LEU A 4 14.66 -8.15 6.94
N LEU A 5 14.27 -9.39 6.61
CA LEU A 5 13.41 -9.66 5.46
C LEU A 5 12.01 -9.07 5.64
N VAL A 6 11.40 -9.23 6.81
CA VAL A 6 10.06 -8.66 7.11
C VAL A 6 10.13 -7.14 7.13
N GLY A 7 11.12 -6.56 7.82
CA GLY A 7 11.30 -5.10 7.86
C GLY A 7 11.51 -4.50 6.47
N ALA A 8 12.41 -5.10 5.67
CA ALA A 8 12.66 -4.68 4.30
C ALA A 8 11.42 -4.84 3.41
N PHE A 9 10.70 -5.95 3.53
CA PHE A 9 9.46 -6.19 2.79
C PHE A 9 8.42 -5.10 3.06
N LEU A 10 8.15 -4.78 4.33
CA LEU A 10 7.18 -3.74 4.70
C LEU A 10 7.59 -2.38 4.12
N ILE A 11 8.87 -2.01 4.24
CA ILE A 11 9.38 -0.74 3.71
C ILE A 11 9.25 -0.69 2.18
N VAL A 12 9.74 -1.72 1.48
CA VAL A 12 9.73 -1.76 0.01
C VAL A 12 8.30 -1.78 -0.52
N HIS A 13 7.43 -2.63 0.03
CA HIS A 13 6.01 -2.67 -0.33
C HIS A 13 5.29 -1.34 -0.05
N GLY A 14 5.60 -0.70 1.08
CA GLY A 14 5.14 0.65 1.38
C GLY A 14 5.52 1.65 0.30
N LEU A 15 6.79 1.70 -0.11
CA LEU A 15 7.30 2.61 -1.14
C LEU A 15 6.71 2.35 -2.53
N LEU A 16 6.29 1.12 -2.84
CA LEU A 16 5.60 0.81 -4.09
C LEU A 16 4.24 1.51 -4.21
N HIS A 17 3.58 1.87 -3.10
CA HIS A 17 2.30 2.57 -3.14
C HIS A 17 2.39 3.92 -3.87
N PRO A 18 3.21 4.91 -3.44
CA PRO A 18 3.37 6.12 -4.22
C PRO A 18 4.06 5.83 -5.55
N GLY A 19 4.99 4.87 -5.64
CA GLY A 19 5.71 4.54 -6.87
C GLY A 19 4.80 4.14 -8.03
N VAL A 20 3.80 3.29 -7.80
CA VAL A 20 2.82 2.89 -8.83
C VAL A 20 1.94 4.06 -9.27
N TRP A 21 1.63 4.98 -8.36
CA TRP A 21 0.81 6.15 -8.65
C TRP A 21 1.61 7.24 -9.40
N THR A 22 2.88 7.46 -9.03
CA THR A 22 3.71 8.52 -9.62
C THR A 22 4.60 8.05 -10.77
N ALA A 23 4.48 6.80 -11.20
CA ALA A 23 5.28 6.25 -12.30
C ALA A 23 5.11 7.09 -13.57
N PRO A 24 6.20 7.53 -14.22
CA PRO A 24 6.11 8.28 -15.47
C PRO A 24 5.38 7.48 -16.55
N GLN A 25 4.34 8.06 -17.15
CA GLN A 25 3.69 7.44 -18.30
C GLN A 25 4.55 7.64 -19.56
N GLN A 26 4.84 6.55 -20.27
CA GLN A 26 5.55 6.61 -21.54
C GLN A 26 4.57 7.00 -22.67
N PRO A 27 4.89 8.02 -23.50
CA PRO A 27 4.05 8.39 -24.63
C PRO A 27 3.88 7.23 -25.62
N GLY A 28 2.66 6.98 -26.07
CA GLY A 28 2.36 5.96 -27.08
C GLY A 28 2.22 4.53 -26.56
N THR A 29 2.43 4.29 -25.25
CA THR A 29 2.10 3.02 -24.60
C THR A 29 0.92 3.21 -23.66
N ALA A 30 -0.09 2.35 -23.75
CA ALA A 30 -1.18 2.34 -22.79
C ALA A 30 -0.62 2.08 -21.38
N ALA A 31 -0.89 2.99 -20.44
CA ALA A 31 -0.50 2.78 -19.06
C ALA A 31 -1.28 1.57 -18.50
N PRO A 32 -0.63 0.67 -17.74
CA PRO A 32 -1.31 -0.46 -17.09
C PRO A 32 -2.44 -0.03 -16.17
N PHE A 33 -2.30 1.16 -15.58
CA PHE A 33 -3.20 1.76 -14.62
C PHE A 33 -3.27 3.25 -14.90
N THR A 34 -4.48 3.83 -14.84
CA THR A 34 -4.68 5.29 -14.98
C THR A 34 -4.94 5.89 -13.60
N PRO A 35 -3.94 6.52 -12.98
CA PRO A 35 -4.01 6.84 -11.56
C PRO A 35 -5.10 7.88 -11.20
N GLY A 36 -5.49 8.73 -12.16
CA GLY A 36 -6.56 9.72 -12.02
C GLY A 36 -7.99 9.18 -12.21
N HIS A 37 -8.16 7.91 -12.58
CA HIS A 37 -9.48 7.31 -12.77
C HIS A 37 -9.84 6.41 -11.59
N SER A 38 -10.87 6.80 -10.83
CA SER A 38 -11.49 5.97 -9.79
C SER A 38 -12.91 5.64 -10.20
N TRP A 39 -13.25 4.34 -10.25
CA TRP A 39 -14.62 3.90 -10.56
C TRP A 39 -15.62 4.43 -9.51
N MET A 40 -15.25 4.37 -8.23
CA MET A 40 -16.12 4.73 -7.12
C MET A 40 -16.33 6.25 -7.01
N LEU A 41 -15.25 7.03 -7.13
CA LEU A 41 -15.34 8.49 -7.05
C LEU A 41 -15.97 9.08 -8.32
N ALA A 42 -15.74 8.47 -9.49
CA ALA A 42 -16.44 8.86 -10.71
C ALA A 42 -17.95 8.60 -10.60
N ALA A 43 -18.36 7.46 -10.01
CA ALA A 43 -19.77 7.18 -9.73
C ALA A 43 -20.40 8.20 -8.77
N ALA A 44 -19.60 8.79 -7.88
CA ALA A 44 -20.00 9.87 -6.98
C ALA A 44 -19.89 11.29 -7.59
N GLY A 45 -19.53 11.42 -8.87
CA GLY A 45 -19.42 12.71 -9.56
C GLY A 45 -18.19 13.55 -9.17
N VAL A 46 -17.19 12.95 -8.52
CA VAL A 46 -15.95 13.63 -8.13
C VAL A 46 -15.09 13.88 -9.37
N ARG A 47 -14.57 15.09 -9.50
CA ARG A 47 -13.69 15.47 -10.62
C ARG A 47 -12.36 14.68 -10.59
N PRO A 48 -11.70 14.45 -11.74
CA PRO A 48 -10.44 13.69 -11.79
C PRO A 48 -9.31 14.29 -10.94
N ALA A 49 -9.14 15.62 -10.92
CA ALA A 49 -8.07 16.27 -10.18
C ALA A 49 -8.10 16.03 -8.66
N PRO A 50 -9.23 16.23 -7.94
CA PRO A 50 -9.30 15.91 -6.51
C PRO A 50 -9.22 14.40 -6.23
N ALA A 51 -9.77 13.54 -7.11
CA ALA A 51 -9.58 12.10 -7.00
C ALA A 51 -8.08 11.75 -7.09
N TRP A 52 -7.36 12.35 -8.03
CA TRP A 52 -5.93 12.15 -8.18
C TRP A 52 -5.14 12.56 -6.93
N ALA A 53 -5.43 13.74 -6.40
CA ALA A 53 -4.79 14.23 -5.18
C ALA A 53 -5.07 13.31 -3.97
N ALA A 54 -6.31 12.85 -3.80
CA ALA A 54 -6.68 11.93 -2.72
C ALA A 54 -5.92 10.60 -2.82
N ALA A 55 -5.76 10.07 -4.04
CA ALA A 55 -5.01 8.86 -4.28
C ALA A 55 -3.54 9.00 -3.87
N LEU A 56 -2.90 10.11 -4.25
CA LEU A 56 -1.52 10.41 -3.86
C LEU A 56 -1.35 10.57 -2.36
N VAL A 57 -2.25 11.30 -1.70
CA VAL A 57 -2.22 11.47 -0.23
C VAL A 57 -2.29 10.12 0.46
N LEU A 58 -3.24 9.27 0.05
CA LEU A 58 -3.42 7.96 0.67
C LEU A 58 -2.26 7.00 0.35
N ALA A 59 -1.69 7.08 -0.85
CA ALA A 59 -0.51 6.30 -1.24
C ALA A 59 0.72 6.68 -0.39
N TRP A 60 1.01 7.98 -0.25
CA TRP A 60 2.11 8.46 0.59
C TRP A 60 1.89 8.17 2.07
N TYR A 61 0.67 8.37 2.57
CA TYR A 61 0.31 7.98 3.93
C TYR A 61 0.60 6.50 4.17
N THR A 62 0.12 5.63 3.28
CA THR A 62 0.34 4.19 3.36
C THR A 62 1.83 3.84 3.37
N ALA A 63 2.64 4.48 2.52
CA ALA A 63 4.09 4.29 2.49
C ALA A 63 4.75 4.68 3.82
N VAL A 64 4.39 5.81 4.40
CA VAL A 64 4.93 6.28 5.69
C VAL A 64 4.59 5.30 6.80
N VAL A 65 3.33 4.86 6.89
CA VAL A 65 2.91 3.91 7.95
C VAL A 65 3.58 2.55 7.77
N TYR A 66 3.75 2.05 6.54
CA TYR A 66 4.52 0.84 6.27
C TYR A 66 6.00 0.99 6.63
N ALA A 67 6.60 2.14 6.36
CA ALA A 67 7.98 2.42 6.75
C ALA A 67 8.14 2.44 8.28
N VAL A 68 7.18 3.04 8.98
CA VAL A 68 7.10 3.00 10.45
C VAL A 68 6.97 1.55 10.93
N ALA A 69 6.08 0.75 10.35
CA ALA A 69 5.93 -0.67 10.69
C ALA A 69 7.22 -1.45 10.48
N GLY A 70 7.89 -1.28 9.33
CA GLY A 70 9.17 -1.92 9.05
C GLY A 70 10.28 -1.49 10.01
N ALA A 71 10.36 -0.20 10.34
CA ALA A 71 11.29 0.30 11.37
C ALA A 71 10.98 -0.31 12.76
N GLY A 72 9.70 -0.47 13.09
CA GLY A 72 9.25 -1.14 14.31
C GLY A 72 9.71 -2.60 14.37
N VAL A 73 9.60 -3.35 13.27
CA VAL A 73 10.12 -4.72 13.18
C VAL A 73 11.64 -4.73 13.40
N LEU A 74 12.39 -3.85 12.72
CA LEU A 74 13.84 -3.78 12.84
C LEU A 74 14.32 -3.37 14.24
N ALA A 75 13.52 -2.57 14.96
CA ALA A 75 13.77 -2.15 16.33
C ALA A 75 13.25 -3.15 17.39
N GLY A 76 12.57 -4.23 16.98
CA GLY A 76 11.95 -5.18 17.91
C GLY A 76 10.80 -4.57 18.73
N ALA A 77 10.09 -3.58 18.18
CA ALA A 77 9.10 -2.81 18.91
C ALA A 77 7.70 -3.42 18.80
N GLY A 78 7.03 -3.70 19.93
CA GLY A 78 5.73 -4.39 19.95
C GLY A 78 4.55 -3.65 19.29
N TRP A 79 4.71 -2.40 18.86
CA TRP A 79 3.69 -1.65 18.12
C TRP A 79 3.73 -1.89 16.61
N TRP A 80 4.76 -2.57 16.09
CA TRP A 80 4.91 -2.85 14.65
C TRP A 80 3.69 -3.55 14.02
N PRO A 81 3.00 -4.52 14.68
CA PRO A 81 1.87 -5.21 14.06
C PRO A 81 0.69 -4.26 13.84
N THR A 82 0.41 -3.37 14.80
CA THR A 82 -0.65 -2.36 14.68
C THR A 82 -0.36 -1.40 13.53
N ALA A 83 0.89 -0.94 13.39
CA ALA A 83 1.28 -0.08 12.28
C ALA A 83 1.14 -0.80 10.92
N ALA A 84 1.55 -2.07 10.84
CA ALA A 84 1.40 -2.88 9.63
C ALA A 84 -0.06 -3.08 9.23
N LEU A 85 -0.96 -3.32 10.19
CA LEU A 85 -2.41 -3.43 9.94
C LEU A 85 -3.00 -2.13 9.40
N VAL A 86 -2.65 -0.98 10.01
CA VAL A 86 -3.13 0.33 9.55
C VAL A 86 -2.62 0.62 8.13
N ALA A 87 -1.35 0.32 7.86
CA ALA A 87 -0.76 0.52 6.54
C ALA A 87 -1.44 -0.36 5.48
N ALA A 88 -1.55 -1.66 5.72
CA ALA A 88 -2.18 -2.60 4.81
C ALA A 88 -3.65 -2.29 4.56
N SER A 89 -4.40 -1.93 5.60
CA SER A 89 -5.81 -1.53 5.46
C SER A 89 -5.96 -0.27 4.63
N SER A 90 -5.07 0.71 4.80
CA SER A 90 -5.06 1.95 4.02
C SER A 90 -4.70 1.68 2.56
N GLY A 91 -3.75 0.78 2.31
CA GLY A 91 -3.38 0.28 1.00
C GLY A 91 -4.53 -0.45 0.29
N LEU A 92 -5.34 -1.22 1.03
CA LEU A 92 -6.56 -1.84 0.52
C LEU A 92 -7.64 -0.83 0.20
N VAL A 93 -7.87 0.17 1.05
CA VAL A 93 -8.82 1.26 0.75
C VAL A 93 -8.42 1.96 -0.54
N LEU A 94 -7.13 2.31 -0.70
CA LEU A 94 -6.63 2.90 -1.94
C LEU A 94 -6.94 2.03 -3.17
N LYS A 95 -6.62 0.73 -3.10
CA LYS A 95 -6.83 -0.18 -4.23
C LYS A 95 -8.31 -0.50 -4.46
N ALA A 96 -9.15 -0.48 -3.44
CA ALA A 96 -10.59 -0.66 -3.59
C ALA A 96 -11.22 0.53 -4.32
N VAL A 97 -10.84 1.76 -3.95
CA VAL A 97 -11.41 2.98 -4.52
C VAL A 97 -10.90 3.26 -5.95
N TRP A 98 -9.63 2.95 -6.24
CA TRP A 98 -9.02 3.09 -7.57
C TRP A 98 -8.77 1.73 -8.25
N PHE A 99 -9.65 0.75 -8.03
CA PHE A 99 -9.39 -0.61 -8.47
C PHE A 99 -9.17 -0.73 -9.98
N ASP A 100 -8.13 -1.48 -10.32
CA ASP A 100 -7.77 -1.94 -11.66
C ASP A 100 -7.16 -3.35 -11.52
N PRO A 101 -7.40 -4.29 -12.45
CA PRO A 101 -6.84 -5.65 -12.39
C PRO A 101 -5.32 -5.70 -12.17
N TRP A 102 -4.55 -4.72 -12.65
CA TRP A 102 -3.11 -4.63 -12.42
C TRP A 102 -2.72 -4.44 -10.95
N LEU A 103 -3.64 -3.91 -10.13
CA LEU A 103 -3.43 -3.71 -8.70
C LEU A 103 -3.65 -4.97 -7.87
N SER A 104 -4.10 -6.08 -8.48
CA SER A 104 -4.42 -7.33 -7.78
C SER A 104 -3.26 -7.89 -6.97
N ILE A 105 -2.02 -7.81 -7.49
CA ILE A 105 -0.83 -8.22 -6.74
C ILE A 105 -0.67 -7.37 -5.47
N GLY A 106 -0.85 -6.06 -5.58
CA GLY A 106 -0.80 -5.15 -4.43
C GLY A 106 -1.90 -5.45 -3.39
N VAL A 107 -3.11 -5.83 -3.84
CA VAL A 107 -4.20 -6.27 -2.96
C VAL A 107 -3.80 -7.54 -2.22
N LEU A 108 -3.27 -8.54 -2.92
CA LEU A 108 -2.81 -9.80 -2.32
C LEU A 108 -1.71 -9.57 -1.28
N LEU A 109 -0.79 -8.64 -1.53
CA LEU A 109 0.27 -8.30 -0.58
C LEU A 109 -0.30 -7.66 0.69
N ASP A 110 -1.25 -6.72 0.59
CA ASP A 110 -1.87 -6.11 1.79
C ASP A 110 -2.71 -7.12 2.57
N VAL A 111 -3.50 -7.96 1.89
CA VAL A 111 -4.24 -9.06 2.54
C VAL A 111 -3.26 -10.04 3.21
N GLY A 112 -2.14 -10.32 2.55
CA GLY A 112 -1.06 -11.16 3.08
C GLY A 112 -0.48 -10.58 4.37
N VAL A 113 -0.21 -9.27 4.42
CA VAL A 113 0.23 -8.57 5.63
C VAL A 113 -0.80 -8.68 6.75
N ILE A 114 -2.08 -8.40 6.46
CA ILE A 114 -3.15 -8.48 7.46
C ILE A 114 -3.26 -9.91 8.01
N THR A 115 -3.25 -10.90 7.13
CA THR A 115 -3.35 -12.31 7.50
C THR A 115 -2.15 -12.75 8.32
N ALA A 116 -0.94 -12.39 7.89
CA ALA A 116 0.30 -12.65 8.61
C ALA A 116 0.24 -12.06 10.02
N VAL A 117 -0.18 -10.79 10.15
CA VAL A 117 -0.27 -10.14 11.45
C VAL A 117 -1.33 -10.80 12.35
N ALA A 118 -2.50 -11.10 11.80
CA ALA A 118 -3.59 -11.74 12.53
C ALA A 118 -3.23 -13.16 13.02
N CYS A 119 -2.39 -13.87 12.28
CA CYS A 119 -1.88 -15.19 12.64
C CYS A 119 -0.57 -15.16 13.45
N SER A 120 -0.11 -13.98 13.86
CA SER A 120 1.18 -13.78 14.54
C SER A 120 2.36 -14.41 13.79
N TRP A 121 2.38 -14.25 12.46
CA TRP A 121 3.39 -14.81 11.58
C TRP A 121 4.30 -13.73 10.97
N PRO A 122 5.62 -13.98 10.85
CA PRO A 122 6.33 -15.14 11.40
C PRO A 122 6.54 -15.01 12.91
N ALA A 123 6.32 -16.08 13.67
CA ALA A 123 6.40 -16.07 15.14
C ALA A 123 7.76 -15.58 15.67
N SER A 124 8.82 -15.67 14.88
CA SER A 124 10.17 -15.20 15.24
C SER A 124 10.32 -13.67 15.30
N VAL A 125 9.33 -12.88 14.87
CA VAL A 125 9.39 -11.40 14.93
C VAL A 125 8.39 -10.80 15.92
N TYR A 126 7.71 -11.64 16.69
CA TYR A 126 6.84 -11.28 17.82
C TYR A 126 7.59 -11.46 19.13
#